data_AF-A0A969BLG7-F1
#
_entry.id   AF-A0A969BLG7-F1
#
_cell.length_a   1.000
_cell.length_b   1.000
_cell.length_c   1.000
_cell.angle_alpha   90.00
_cell.angle_beta   90.00
_cell.angle_gamma   90.00
#
_symmetry.space_group_name_H-M   'P 1'
#
loop_
_entity.id
_entity.type
_entity.pdbx_description
1 polymer ?
#
loop_
_entity_poly.entity_id
_entity_poly.type
_entity_poly.pdbx_seq_one_letter_code
_entity_poly.pdbx_strand_id
1 'polypeptide(L)'
;MGCFVCVFLLPGASLVARAFPSSPSPATVDRIDYLSQISSQLSSNLIDRGKQLYRSTQYTEAVRVWQQAIKSTQEPLTIAMLWSNLSLAYQKLGQWQNAKEAIASSFKILGTVTDESQAMLKVKAQALNTKGSLEFAIAEPEAALLAWQSATSTYVKAAIAMVRSKVYSIKCKHSRHWDFIVAPSKH
;
A
#
# COMPACT_ATOMS: atom_id res chain seq x y z
N MET A 1 -50.08 6.36 -22.28
CA MET A 1 -50.79 6.82 -21.06
C MET A 1 -50.06 8.07 -20.59
N GLY A 2 -50.78 9.20 -20.55
CA GLY A 2 -50.24 10.55 -20.78
C GLY A 2 -49.37 11.13 -19.66
N CYS A 3 -48.42 11.98 -20.06
CA CYS A 3 -47.76 12.94 -19.19
C CYS A 3 -48.10 14.34 -19.73
N PHE A 4 -48.90 15.08 -18.96
CA PHE A 4 -49.31 16.45 -19.26
C PHE A 4 -48.10 17.39 -19.28
N VAL A 5 -47.90 18.07 -20.40
CA VAL A 5 -46.98 19.22 -20.50
C VAL A 5 -47.76 20.46 -20.08
N CYS A 6 -47.48 21.00 -18.89
CA CYS A 6 -47.92 22.35 -18.53
C CYS A 6 -47.02 23.36 -19.25
N VAL A 7 -47.49 23.90 -20.38
CA VAL A 7 -46.87 25.06 -21.02
C VAL A 7 -47.43 26.32 -20.37
N PHE A 8 -46.65 26.96 -19.50
CA PHE A 8 -46.88 28.35 -19.11
C PHE A 8 -46.19 29.27 -20.13
N LEU A 9 -46.99 29.96 -20.94
CA LEU A 9 -46.52 31.04 -21.81
C LEU A 9 -46.34 32.32 -20.98
N LEU A 10 -45.09 32.66 -20.66
CA LEU A 10 -44.70 34.03 -20.31
C LEU A 10 -44.01 34.67 -21.52
N PRO A 11 -44.45 35.84 -22.00
CA PRO A 11 -43.80 36.53 -23.09
C PRO A 11 -42.56 37.27 -22.58
N GLY A 12 -41.39 36.96 -23.13
CA GLY A 12 -40.16 37.74 -22.97
C GLY A 12 -39.07 37.08 -22.12
N ALA A 13 -38.45 36.01 -22.64
CA ALA A 13 -37.16 35.54 -22.13
C ALA A 13 -36.31 35.01 -23.29
N SER A 14 -35.16 35.64 -23.53
CA SER A 14 -34.14 35.16 -24.45
C SER A 14 -33.67 33.76 -24.04
N LEU A 15 -33.68 32.83 -24.99
CA LEU A 15 -33.18 31.46 -24.80
C LEU A 15 -31.66 31.49 -24.63
N VAL A 16 -31.19 31.51 -23.38
CA VAL A 16 -29.80 31.15 -23.07
C VAL A 16 -29.73 29.64 -22.97
N ALA A 17 -29.25 28.98 -24.01
CA ALA A 17 -28.97 27.55 -24.00
C ALA A 17 -27.80 27.28 -23.04
N ARG A 18 -28.11 26.89 -21.80
CA ARG A 18 -27.11 26.32 -20.89
C ARG A 18 -26.75 24.93 -21.38
N ALA A 19 -25.52 24.76 -21.86
CA ALA A 19 -24.94 23.44 -22.06
C ALA A 19 -24.81 22.78 -20.68
N PHE A 20 -25.61 21.73 -20.45
CA PHE A 20 -25.46 20.90 -19.26
C PHE A 20 -24.15 20.11 -19.40
N PRO A 21 -23.22 20.17 -18.42
CA PRO A 21 -22.11 19.24 -18.40
C PRO A 21 -22.69 17.83 -18.31
N SER A 22 -22.32 16.96 -19.25
CA SER A 22 -22.70 15.57 -19.22
C SER A 22 -22.20 14.95 -17.91
N SER A 23 -23.12 14.61 -17.02
CA SER A 23 -22.81 13.86 -15.82
C SER A 23 -22.23 12.49 -16.23
N PRO A 24 -21.08 12.06 -15.66
CA PRO A 24 -20.61 10.70 -15.89
C PRO A 24 -21.67 9.72 -15.40
N SER A 25 -22.04 8.76 -16.26
CA SER A 25 -23.02 7.71 -15.94
C SER A 25 -22.59 6.93 -14.69
N PRO A 26 -23.51 6.56 -13.78
CA PRO A 26 -23.21 5.77 -12.57
C PRO A 26 -22.43 4.47 -12.84
N ALA A 27 -22.56 3.88 -14.04
CA ALA A 27 -21.93 2.61 -14.43
C ALA A 27 -20.39 2.65 -14.53
N THR A 28 -19.80 3.84 -14.64
CA THR A 28 -18.34 3.99 -14.78
C THR A 28 -17.58 3.96 -13.45
N VAL A 29 -18.22 4.31 -12.33
CA VAL A 29 -17.58 4.35 -11.00
C VAL A 29 -17.46 2.94 -10.40
N ASP A 30 -18.50 2.10 -10.52
CA ASP A 30 -18.49 0.71 -10.05
C ASP A 30 -17.43 -0.16 -10.76
N ARG A 31 -17.13 0.14 -12.04
CA ARG A 31 -16.15 -0.62 -12.83
C ARG A 31 -14.71 -0.39 -12.36
N ILE A 32 -14.36 0.83 -11.94
CA ILE A 32 -12.99 1.16 -11.51
C ILE A 32 -12.67 0.49 -10.17
N ASP A 33 -13.62 0.50 -9.23
CA ASP A 33 -13.44 -0.11 -7.91
C ASP A 33 -13.31 -1.64 -8.00
N TYR A 34 -14.10 -2.27 -8.89
CA TYR A 34 -14.01 -3.71 -9.17
C TYR A 34 -12.65 -4.13 -9.77
N LEU A 35 -12.11 -3.35 -10.72
CA LEU A 35 -10.80 -3.64 -11.32
C LEU A 35 -9.65 -3.45 -10.31
N SER A 36 -9.74 -2.43 -9.47
CA SER A 36 -8.81 -2.22 -8.35
C SER A 36 -8.84 -3.41 -7.40
N GLN A 37 -10.03 -3.88 -7.04
CA GLN A 37 -10.20 -5.02 -6.14
C GLN A 37 -9.61 -6.32 -6.72
N ILE A 38 -9.86 -6.63 -8.00
CA ILE A 38 -9.25 -7.78 -8.68
C ILE A 38 -7.72 -7.68 -8.67
N SER A 39 -7.18 -6.50 -8.99
CA SER A 39 -5.72 -6.29 -9.00
C SER A 39 -5.09 -6.52 -7.63
N SER A 40 -5.76 -6.03 -6.57
CA SER A 40 -5.31 -6.22 -5.19
C SER A 40 -5.32 -7.70 -4.77
N GLN A 41 -6.39 -8.44 -5.09
CA GLN A 41 -6.51 -9.87 -4.79
C GLN A 41 -5.48 -10.71 -5.55
N LEU A 42 -5.29 -10.42 -6.85
CA LEU A 42 -4.29 -11.08 -7.66
C LEU A 42 -2.89 -10.85 -7.09
N SER A 43 -2.56 -9.60 -6.76
CA SER A 43 -1.26 -9.26 -6.17
C SER A 43 -1.03 -9.97 -4.84
N SER A 44 -2.04 -10.04 -3.96
CA SER A 44 -1.97 -10.76 -2.68
C SER A 44 -1.67 -12.25 -2.87
N ASN A 45 -2.38 -12.90 -3.80
CA ASN A 45 -2.16 -14.31 -4.12
C ASN A 45 -0.74 -14.56 -4.64
N LEU A 46 -0.22 -13.69 -5.51
CA LEU A 46 1.14 -13.79 -6.04
C LEU A 46 2.20 -13.55 -4.95
N ILE A 47 1.98 -12.58 -4.05
CA ILE A 47 2.88 -12.32 -2.91
C ILE A 47 3.03 -13.58 -2.07
N ASP A 48 1.93 -14.20 -1.66
CA ASP A 48 1.95 -15.36 -0.78
C ASP A 48 2.47 -16.61 -1.47
N ARG A 49 2.15 -16.80 -2.77
CA ARG A 49 2.75 -17.86 -3.57
C ARG A 49 4.28 -17.72 -3.67
N GLY A 50 4.78 -16.51 -3.91
CA GLY A 50 6.22 -16.26 -3.95
C GLY A 50 6.90 -16.52 -2.60
N LYS A 51 6.26 -16.15 -1.48
CA LYS A 51 6.76 -16.50 -0.13
C LYS A 51 6.84 -18.00 0.10
N GLN A 52 5.82 -18.75 -0.34
CA GLN A 52 5.82 -20.20 -0.24
C GLN A 52 6.96 -20.82 -1.05
N LEU A 53 7.12 -20.39 -2.30
CA LEU A 53 8.21 -20.85 -3.18
C LEU A 53 9.59 -20.58 -2.57
N TYR A 54 9.80 -19.36 -2.04
CA TYR A 54 11.03 -19.00 -1.35
C TYR A 54 11.33 -19.90 -0.14
N ARG A 55 10.31 -20.17 0.70
CA ARG A 55 10.43 -21.06 1.86
C ARG A 55 10.74 -22.50 1.45
N SER A 56 10.20 -22.94 0.32
CA SER A 56 10.48 -24.25 -0.29
C SER A 56 11.74 -24.26 -1.15
N THR A 57 12.65 -23.28 -0.97
CA THR A 57 13.92 -23.12 -1.68
C THR A 57 13.84 -23.04 -3.21
N GLN A 58 12.63 -22.82 -3.77
CA GLN A 58 12.37 -22.62 -5.19
C GLN A 58 12.57 -21.13 -5.52
N TYR A 59 13.82 -20.67 -5.42
CA TYR A 59 14.15 -19.24 -5.49
C TYR A 59 13.91 -18.65 -6.87
N THR A 60 14.19 -19.39 -7.94
CA THR A 60 13.95 -18.95 -9.33
C THR A 60 12.46 -18.70 -9.59
N GLU A 61 11.60 -19.60 -9.13
CA GLU A 61 10.15 -19.50 -9.26
C GLU A 61 9.62 -18.37 -8.38
N ALA A 62 10.16 -18.19 -7.17
CA ALA A 62 9.83 -17.06 -6.31
C ALA A 62 10.14 -15.72 -7.00
N VAL A 63 11.31 -15.60 -7.64
CA VAL A 63 11.67 -14.41 -8.44
C VAL A 63 10.63 -14.15 -9.53
N ARG A 64 10.30 -15.16 -10.34
CA ARG A 64 9.33 -15.02 -11.43
C ARG A 64 7.96 -14.56 -10.92
N VAL A 65 7.48 -15.16 -9.84
CA VAL A 65 6.18 -14.85 -9.24
C VAL A 65 6.15 -13.44 -8.65
N TRP A 66 7.19 -13.03 -7.92
CA TRP A 66 7.25 -11.67 -7.36
C TRP A 66 7.42 -10.58 -8.42
N GLN A 67 8.12 -10.84 -9.53
CA GLN A 67 8.13 -9.93 -10.68
C GLN A 67 6.73 -9.76 -11.29
N GLN A 68 5.93 -10.83 -11.36
CA GLN A 68 4.54 -10.74 -11.79
C GLN A 68 3.69 -9.95 -10.77
N ALA A 69 3.92 -10.16 -9.47
CA ALA A 69 3.22 -9.42 -8.42
C ALA A 69 3.45 -7.90 -8.53
N ILE A 70 4.69 -7.48 -8.78
CA ILE A 70 5.04 -6.06 -8.98
C ILE A 70 4.25 -5.43 -10.14
N LYS A 71 4.05 -6.16 -11.24
CA LYS A 71 3.27 -5.69 -12.39
C LYS A 71 1.77 -5.59 -12.11
N SER A 72 1.28 -6.35 -11.12
CA SER A 72 -0.14 -6.45 -10.80
C SER A 72 -0.63 -5.49 -9.71
N THR A 73 0.29 -4.77 -9.05
CA THR A 73 -0.03 -3.87 -7.94
C THR A 73 0.43 -2.44 -8.23
N GLN A 74 -0.33 -1.46 -7.75
CA GLN A 74 0.04 -0.05 -7.79
C GLN A 74 0.43 0.50 -6.41
N GLU A 75 0.36 -0.33 -5.37
CA GLU A 75 0.59 0.07 -3.97
C GLU A 75 2.09 0.21 -3.68
N PRO A 76 2.61 1.42 -3.41
CA PRO A 76 4.05 1.65 -3.28
C PRO A 76 4.72 0.78 -2.21
N LEU A 77 4.09 0.62 -1.05
CA LEU A 77 4.63 -0.22 0.03
C LEU A 77 4.70 -1.70 -0.36
N THR A 78 3.71 -2.19 -1.09
CA THR A 78 3.69 -3.56 -1.62
C THR A 78 4.80 -3.76 -2.64
N ILE A 79 4.98 -2.82 -3.56
CA ILE A 79 6.04 -2.87 -4.57
C ILE A 79 7.42 -2.83 -3.89
N ALA A 80 7.64 -1.95 -2.90
CA ALA A 80 8.88 -1.87 -2.15
C ALA A 80 9.21 -3.18 -1.40
N MET A 81 8.21 -3.78 -0.75
CA MET A 81 8.34 -5.09 -0.09
C MET A 81 8.74 -6.18 -1.10
N LEU A 82 8.09 -6.22 -2.27
CA LEU A 82 8.38 -7.20 -3.32
C LEU A 82 9.80 -7.05 -3.88
N TRP A 83 10.30 -5.83 -4.06
CA TRP A 83 11.69 -5.59 -4.43
C TRP A 83 12.69 -6.07 -3.37
N SER A 84 12.38 -5.89 -2.08
CA SER A 84 13.20 -6.46 -1.01
C SER A 84 13.19 -7.99 -1.05
N ASN A 85 12.04 -8.61 -1.26
CA ASN A 85 11.91 -10.06 -1.41
C ASN A 85 12.70 -10.58 -2.62
N LEU A 86 12.66 -9.89 -3.75
CA LEU A 86 13.48 -10.22 -4.93
C LEU A 86 14.96 -10.18 -4.60
N SER A 87 15.44 -9.17 -3.86
CA SER A 87 16.84 -9.10 -3.42
C SER A 87 17.23 -10.33 -2.59
N LEU A 88 16.39 -10.76 -1.64
CA LEU A 88 16.64 -11.98 -0.87
C LEU A 88 16.72 -13.24 -1.75
N ALA A 89 15.82 -13.40 -2.71
CA ALA A 89 15.85 -14.54 -3.61
C ALA A 89 17.09 -14.53 -4.52
N TYR A 90 17.48 -13.36 -5.04
CA TYR A 90 18.70 -13.21 -5.81
C TYR A 90 19.96 -13.50 -4.98
N GLN A 91 20.01 -13.11 -3.71
CA GLN A 91 21.10 -13.50 -2.79
C GLN A 91 21.20 -15.03 -2.67
N LYS A 92 20.07 -15.73 -2.53
CA LYS A 92 20.04 -17.20 -2.46
C LYS A 92 20.48 -17.89 -3.74
N LEU A 93 20.35 -17.21 -4.87
CA LEU A 93 20.82 -17.67 -6.18
C LEU A 93 22.26 -17.23 -6.50
N GLY A 94 22.94 -16.49 -5.60
CA GLY A 94 24.26 -15.92 -5.85
C GLY A 94 24.28 -14.80 -6.90
N GLN A 95 23.11 -14.26 -7.26
CA GLN A 95 22.98 -13.18 -8.24
C GLN A 95 23.14 -11.81 -7.59
N TRP A 96 24.36 -11.50 -7.16
CA TRP A 96 24.66 -10.34 -6.32
C TRP A 96 24.30 -8.99 -6.95
N GLN A 97 24.52 -8.84 -8.26
CA GLN A 97 24.19 -7.61 -8.98
C GLN A 97 22.68 -7.37 -9.00
N ASN A 98 21.89 -8.39 -9.35
CA ASN A 98 20.43 -8.33 -9.32
C ASN A 98 19.91 -8.07 -7.89
N ALA A 99 20.57 -8.63 -6.87
CA ALA A 99 20.21 -8.38 -5.49
C ALA A 99 20.45 -6.91 -5.07
N LYS A 100 21.56 -6.30 -5.51
CA LYS A 100 21.89 -4.88 -5.29
C LYS A 100 20.87 -3.96 -5.97
N GLU A 101 20.51 -4.25 -7.22
CA GLU A 101 19.52 -3.47 -7.97
C GLU A 101 18.12 -3.57 -7.36
N ALA A 102 17.72 -4.78 -6.95
CA ALA A 102 16.44 -5.01 -6.31
C ALA A 102 16.33 -4.27 -4.97
N ILE A 103 17.37 -4.31 -4.13
CA ILE A 103 17.31 -3.60 -2.85
C ILE A 103 17.35 -2.07 -3.02
N ALA A 104 18.10 -1.56 -4.00
CA ALA A 104 18.09 -0.15 -4.36
C ALA A 104 16.70 0.32 -4.83
N SER A 105 16.02 -0.50 -5.63
CA SER A 105 14.65 -0.23 -6.10
C SER A 105 13.65 -0.17 -4.94
N SER A 106 13.79 -1.07 -3.96
CA SER A 106 12.98 -1.04 -2.73
C SER A 106 13.13 0.29 -1.97
N PHE A 107 14.37 0.73 -1.73
CA PHE A 107 14.63 2.00 -1.04
C PHE A 107 14.23 3.23 -1.84
N LYS A 108 14.35 3.19 -3.17
CA LYS A 108 13.87 4.28 -4.04
C LYS A 108 12.38 4.53 -3.85
N ILE A 109 11.57 3.48 -3.81
CA ILE A 109 10.13 3.59 -3.60
C ILE A 109 9.81 3.99 -2.16
N LEU A 110 10.51 3.45 -1.17
CA LEU A 110 10.33 3.88 0.22
C LEU A 110 10.67 5.35 0.42
N GLY A 111 11.61 5.90 -0.35
CA GLY A 111 11.94 7.33 -0.34
C GLY A 111 10.84 8.25 -0.88
N THR A 112 9.87 7.72 -1.64
CA THR A 112 8.71 8.50 -2.12
C THR A 112 7.54 8.49 -1.15
N VAL A 113 7.55 7.61 -0.14
CA VAL A 113 6.48 7.52 0.86
C VAL A 113 6.82 8.43 2.03
N THR A 114 6.03 9.48 2.23
CA THR A 114 6.26 10.51 3.26
C THR A 114 5.62 10.17 4.62
N ASP A 115 4.72 9.19 4.66
CA ASP A 115 4.04 8.76 5.87
C ASP A 115 4.90 7.78 6.69
N GLU A 116 5.09 8.08 7.98
CA GLU A 116 5.75 7.21 8.96
C GLU A 116 4.80 6.17 9.60
N SER A 117 3.82 5.69 8.85
CA SER A 117 2.90 4.67 9.35
C SER A 117 3.61 3.37 9.73
N GLN A 118 2.96 2.62 10.61
CA GLN A 118 3.41 1.29 11.03
C GLN A 118 3.73 0.38 9.84
N ALA A 119 2.93 0.43 8.78
CA ALA A 119 3.12 -0.39 7.58
C ALA A 119 4.41 0.01 6.85
N MET A 120 4.64 1.30 6.61
CA MET A 120 5.87 1.80 5.99
C MET A 120 7.09 1.39 6.82
N LEU A 121 7.06 1.62 8.13
CA LEU A 121 8.16 1.27 9.03
C LEU A 121 8.48 -0.23 8.98
N LYS A 122 7.46 -1.11 8.92
CA LYS A 122 7.69 -2.56 8.77
C LYS A 122 8.39 -2.91 7.47
N VAL A 123 7.95 -2.34 6.34
CA VAL A 123 8.56 -2.60 5.03
C VAL A 123 9.99 -2.06 4.99
N LYS A 124 10.22 -0.86 5.54
CA LYS A 124 11.57 -0.27 5.64
C LYS A 124 12.50 -1.11 6.49
N ALA A 125 12.03 -1.61 7.64
CA ALA A 125 12.82 -2.49 8.49
C ALA A 125 13.18 -3.81 7.79
N GLN A 126 12.24 -4.39 7.05
CA GLN A 126 12.49 -5.57 6.23
C GLN A 126 13.54 -5.30 5.15
N ALA A 127 13.43 -4.18 4.42
CA ALA A 127 14.40 -3.79 3.41
C ALA A 127 15.81 -3.58 4.01
N LEU A 128 15.91 -2.94 5.18
CA LEU A 128 17.17 -2.78 5.90
C LEU A 128 17.77 -4.13 6.31
N ASN A 129 16.93 -5.06 6.76
CA ASN A 129 17.39 -6.41 7.12
C ASN A 129 17.95 -7.16 5.91
N THR A 130 17.23 -7.11 4.78
CA THR A 130 17.68 -7.67 3.50
C THR A 130 18.98 -7.03 3.01
N LYS A 131 19.12 -5.70 3.18
CA LYS A 131 20.37 -5.00 2.87
C LYS A 131 21.50 -5.55 3.72
N GLY A 132 21.32 -5.68 5.03
CA GLY A 132 22.37 -6.23 5.89
C GLY A 132 22.79 -7.65 5.50
N SER A 133 21.82 -8.50 5.14
CA SER A 133 22.13 -9.84 4.60
C SER A 133 22.93 -9.80 3.29
N LEU A 134 22.61 -8.85 2.40
CA LEU A 134 23.35 -8.66 1.16
C LEU A 134 24.79 -8.24 1.42
N GLU A 135 25.00 -7.18 2.22
CA GLU A 135 26.33 -6.64 2.55
C GLU A 135 27.20 -7.72 3.20
N PHE A 136 26.62 -8.49 4.13
CA PHE A 136 27.33 -9.60 4.75
C PHE A 136 27.76 -10.67 3.74
N ALA A 137 26.87 -11.04 2.82
CA ALA A 137 27.14 -12.05 1.80
C ALA A 137 28.22 -11.62 0.79
N ILE A 138 28.43 -10.31 0.60
CA ILE A 138 29.46 -9.75 -0.30
C ILE A 138 30.70 -9.27 0.46
N ALA A 139 30.92 -9.75 1.68
CA ALA A 139 32.08 -9.47 2.53
C ALA A 139 32.23 -8.01 2.99
N GLU A 140 31.11 -7.33 3.26
CA GLU A 140 31.03 -5.98 3.82
C GLU A 140 30.40 -6.01 5.24
N PRO A 141 31.06 -6.60 6.25
CA PRO A 141 30.45 -6.89 7.56
C PRO A 141 30.11 -5.65 8.38
N GLU A 142 30.88 -4.56 8.29
CA GLU A 142 30.58 -3.30 8.97
C GLU A 142 29.31 -2.67 8.40
N ALA A 143 29.17 -2.66 7.07
CA ALA A 143 27.95 -2.17 6.41
C ALA A 143 26.74 -3.03 6.76
N ALA A 144 26.93 -4.36 6.87
CA ALA A 144 25.90 -5.29 7.30
C ALA A 144 25.40 -4.98 8.73
N LEU A 145 26.34 -4.78 9.67
CA LEU A 145 26.02 -4.46 11.05
C LEU A 145 25.21 -3.17 11.16
N LEU A 146 25.63 -2.11 10.47
CA LEU A 146 24.91 -0.84 10.44
C LEU A 146 23.49 -0.98 9.88
N ALA A 147 23.33 -1.79 8.83
CA ALA A 147 22.02 -2.05 8.23
C ALA A 147 21.10 -2.82 9.21
N TRP A 148 21.61 -3.83 9.91
CA TRP A 148 20.83 -4.58 10.90
C TRP A 148 20.49 -3.77 12.15
N GLN A 149 21.39 -2.91 12.63
CA GLN A 149 21.09 -1.95 13.70
C GLN A 149 19.96 -1.00 13.29
N SER A 150 20.03 -0.48 12.06
CA SER A 150 18.98 0.38 11.50
C SER A 150 17.65 -0.37 11.35
N ALA A 151 17.68 -1.63 10.88
CA ALA A 151 16.50 -2.48 10.77
C ALA A 151 15.84 -2.69 12.15
N THR A 152 16.65 -3.02 13.16
CA THR A 152 16.20 -3.22 14.55
C THR A 152 15.53 -1.98 15.11
N SER A 153 16.19 -0.82 15.01
CA SER A 153 15.62 0.46 15.45
C SER A 153 14.28 0.75 14.74
N THR A 154 14.20 0.46 13.45
CA THR A 154 12.97 0.66 12.66
C THR A 154 11.84 -0.29 13.07
N TYR A 155 12.14 -1.57 13.34
CA TYR A 155 11.15 -2.51 13.88
C TYR A 155 10.60 -2.06 15.24
N VAL A 156 11.47 -1.56 16.13
CA VAL A 156 11.05 -1.02 17.43
C VAL A 156 10.11 0.17 17.23
N LYS A 157 10.46 1.12 16.35
CA LYS A 157 9.57 2.25 16.00
C LYS A 157 8.21 1.77 15.47
N ALA A 158 8.20 0.77 14.60
CA ALA A 158 6.97 0.20 14.07
C ALA A 158 6.10 -0.42 15.18
N ALA A 159 6.70 -1.14 16.12
CA ALA A 159 5.99 -1.73 17.26
C ALA A 159 5.37 -0.65 18.15
N ILE A 160 6.12 0.43 18.44
CA ILE A 160 5.63 1.57 19.21
C ILE A 160 4.46 2.26 18.48
N ALA A 161 4.58 2.50 17.17
CA ALA A 161 3.52 3.10 16.37
C ALA A 161 2.21 2.27 16.41
N MET A 162 2.32 0.94 16.38
CA MET A 162 1.18 0.04 16.51
C MET A 162 0.45 0.21 17.85
N VAL A 163 1.20 0.24 18.96
CA VAL A 163 0.62 0.40 20.30
C VAL A 163 -0.02 1.78 20.43
N ARG A 164 0.65 2.84 19.97
CA ARG A 164 0.09 4.20 19.95
C ARG A 164 -1.25 4.25 19.23
N SER A 165 -1.33 3.71 18.01
CA SER A 165 -2.57 3.66 17.23
C SER A 165 -3.73 3.01 18.00
N LYS A 166 -3.47 1.89 18.70
CA LYS A 166 -4.48 1.23 19.56
C LYS A 166 -4.89 2.10 20.75
N VAL A 167 -3.94 2.76 21.41
CA VAL A 167 -4.25 3.67 22.53
C VAL A 167 -5.11 4.84 22.07
N TYR A 168 -4.79 5.43 20.92
CA TYR A 168 -5.59 6.51 20.33
C TYR A 168 -7.00 6.05 19.96
N SER A 169 -7.17 4.87 19.37
CA SER A 169 -8.50 4.37 19.00
C SER A 169 -9.38 4.10 20.22
N ILE A 170 -8.81 3.57 21.32
CA ILE A 170 -9.52 3.39 22.59
C ILE A 170 -9.94 4.75 23.17
N LYS A 171 -9.02 5.73 23.23
CA LYS A 171 -9.32 7.09 23.71
C LYS A 171 -10.44 7.75 22.89
N CYS A 172 -10.41 7.67 21.57
CA CYS A 172 -11.45 8.23 20.71
C CYS A 172 -12.83 7.55 20.87
N LYS A 173 -12.85 6.23 21.14
CA LYS A 173 -14.11 5.51 21.41
C LYS A 173 -14.69 5.91 22.76
N HIS A 174 -13.84 6.07 23.78
CA HIS A 174 -14.26 6.50 25.12
C HIS A 174 -14.77 7.96 25.12
N SER A 175 -14.09 8.89 24.43
CA SER A 175 -14.53 10.28 24.33
C SER A 175 -15.90 10.40 23.64
N ARG A 176 -16.10 9.72 22.51
CA ARG A 176 -17.42 9.69 21.84
C ARG A 176 -18.52 9.11 22.73
N HIS A 177 -18.21 8.11 23.57
CA HIS A 177 -19.19 7.51 24.48
C HIS A 177 -19.69 8.51 25.53
N TRP A 178 -18.84 9.41 26.04
CA TRP A 178 -19.25 10.45 26.98
C TRP A 178 -20.13 11.52 26.32
N ASP A 179 -19.84 11.92 25.08
CA ASP A 179 -20.66 12.89 24.34
C ASP A 179 -22.10 12.40 24.10
N PHE A 180 -22.33 11.08 24.04
CA PHE A 180 -23.67 10.48 23.94
C PHE A 180 -24.43 10.41 25.27
N ILE A 181 -23.74 10.43 26.42
CA ILE A 181 -24.37 10.31 27.75
C ILE A 181 -24.82 11.68 28.28
N VAL A 182 -24.19 12.78 27.85
CA VAL A 182 -24.45 14.13 28.37
C VAL A 182 -25.29 15.00 27.43
N ALA A 183 -25.94 14.42 26.41
CA ALA A 183 -26.87 15.18 25.58
C ALA A 183 -28.09 15.62 26.42
N PRO A 184 -28.33 16.93 26.63
CA PRO A 184 -29.47 17.37 27.42
C PRO A 184 -30.76 17.05 26.66
N SER A 185 -31.72 16.41 27.34
CA SER A 185 -33.07 16.24 26.80
C SER A 185 -33.67 17.62 26.60
N LYS A 186 -33.76 18.06 25.35
CA LYS A 186 -34.49 19.29 25.01
C LYS A 186 -35.98 19.01 25.23
N HIS A 187 -36.52 19.59 26.30
CA HIS A 187 -37.94 19.86 26.46
C HIS A 187 -38.33 21.09 25.64
#